data_AF-A0A914X693-F1
#
_entry.id   AF-A0A914X693-F1
#
_cell.length_a   1.000
_cell.length_b   1.000
_cell.length_c   1.000
_cell.angle_alpha   90.00
_cell.angle_beta   90.00
_cell.angle_gamma   90.00
#
_symmetry.space_group_name_H-M   'P 1'
#
loop_
_entity.id
_entity.type
_entity.pdbx_description
1 polymer ?
#
loop_
_entity_poly.entity_id
_entity_poly.type
_entity_poly.pdbx_seq_one_letter_code
_entity_poly.pdbx_strand_id
1 'polypeptide(L)'
;MGLTAMNRAMAGFKVGRPELAQPRPPPPPFISQGGPQRPPFFAQMRPMMPRAPGSFKELVEQRAADLGVPFVPQPNRFREGKPVFWFGKVSVYIDQNVIFALNLGTNTWEPMGLDHLLQVCQ
;
A
#
# COMPACT_ATOMS: atom_id res chain seq x y z
N MET A 1 72.58 16.57 20.80
CA MET A 1 71.61 15.61 20.22
C MET A 1 70.24 16.01 20.76
N GLY A 2 69.18 16.36 20.03
CA GLY A 2 68.86 16.46 18.62
C GLY A 2 67.34 16.70 18.57
N LEU A 3 66.93 17.73 17.84
CA LEU A 3 65.61 18.05 17.24
C LEU A 3 64.49 17.00 17.48
N THR A 4 63.26 17.37 17.83
CA THR A 4 62.23 17.72 16.82
C THR A 4 60.95 18.22 17.51
N ALA A 5 60.44 19.35 17.02
CA ALA A 5 59.14 19.93 17.32
C ALA A 5 57.99 19.02 16.88
N MET A 6 56.82 19.10 17.53
CA MET A 6 55.54 18.85 16.84
C MET A 6 54.34 19.36 17.65
N ASN A 7 53.84 20.49 17.16
CA ASN A 7 52.54 21.09 17.41
C ASN A 7 51.41 20.10 17.07
N ARG A 8 50.46 19.91 17.99
CA ARG A 8 49.19 19.27 17.64
C ARG A 8 48.03 20.03 18.25
N ALA A 9 47.59 21.03 17.48
CA ALA A 9 46.27 21.61 17.56
C ALA A 9 45.19 20.51 17.53
N MET A 10 44.07 20.75 18.21
CA MET A 10 42.70 20.74 17.67
C MET A 10 41.75 21.05 18.83
N ALA A 11 41.18 22.25 18.78
CA ALA A 11 40.08 22.72 19.62
C ALA A 11 38.75 22.47 18.90
N GLY A 12 37.69 22.17 19.68
CA GLY A 12 36.27 22.18 19.26
C GLY A 12 35.88 21.05 18.29
N PHE A 13 34.66 20.53 18.22
CA PHE A 13 33.36 20.92 18.73
C PHE A 13 32.48 19.65 18.72
N LYS A 14 31.51 19.55 19.64
CA LYS A 14 30.70 18.35 19.93
C LYS A 14 29.47 18.30 19.01
N VAL A 15 29.20 17.22 18.25
CA VAL A 15 27.84 16.86 17.78
C VAL A 15 27.72 15.34 17.53
N GLY A 16 26.80 14.68 18.26
CA GLY A 16 25.97 13.53 17.85
C GLY A 16 26.59 12.23 17.31
N ARG A 17 26.58 11.17 18.12
CA ARG A 17 26.62 9.74 17.70
C ARG A 17 25.50 9.02 18.47
N PRO A 18 24.83 7.97 17.94
CA PRO A 18 25.48 6.78 17.39
C PRO A 18 24.75 6.09 16.22
N GLU A 19 25.46 5.54 15.23
CA GLU A 19 24.88 4.47 14.40
C GLU A 19 25.88 3.32 14.25
N LEU A 20 25.53 2.21 14.88
CA LEU A 20 26.22 0.93 14.84
C LEU A 20 25.92 0.24 13.50
N ALA A 21 26.99 -0.08 12.79
CA ALA A 21 27.15 -0.95 11.62
C ALA A 21 25.91 -1.74 11.13
N GLN A 22 25.37 -1.33 9.98
CA GLN A 22 24.84 -2.27 8.98
C GLN A 22 25.75 -2.25 7.74
N PRO A 23 26.17 -3.40 7.19
CA PRO A 23 26.89 -3.42 5.91
C PRO A 23 25.95 -2.91 4.82
N ARG A 24 26.19 -1.70 4.30
CA ARG A 24 25.45 -1.19 3.15
C ARG A 24 25.77 -2.07 1.94
N PRO A 25 24.77 -2.47 1.12
CA PRO A 25 25.04 -3.18 -0.12
C PRO A 25 25.97 -2.34 -1.01
N PRO A 26 26.87 -2.96 -1.80
CA PRO A 26 27.79 -2.22 -2.65
C PRO A 26 27.00 -1.34 -3.64
N PRO A 27 27.44 -0.10 -3.88
CA PRO A 27 26.80 0.76 -4.86
C PRO A 27 26.96 0.16 -6.27
N PRO A 28 25.94 0.28 -7.14
CA PRO A 28 26.08 -0.10 -8.55
C PRO A 28 27.15 0.78 -9.23
N PRO A 29 27.85 0.25 -10.25
CA PRO A 29 28.85 1.01 -10.98
C PRO A 29 28.22 2.25 -11.62
N PHE A 30 28.82 3.40 -11.36
CA PHE A 30 28.41 4.69 -11.91
C PHE A 30 28.73 4.70 -13.41
N ILE A 31 27.73 4.37 -14.25
CA ILE A 31 27.82 4.59 -15.69
C ILE A 31 27.69 6.09 -15.91
N SER A 32 28.80 6.75 -16.19
CA SER A 32 28.84 8.15 -16.61
C SER A 32 28.22 8.26 -18.00
N GLN A 33 26.92 8.52 -18.07
CA GLN A 33 26.22 8.81 -19.32
C GLN A 33 25.43 10.10 -19.16
N GLY A 34 25.86 11.12 -19.90
CA GLY A 34 25.28 12.45 -19.91
C GLY A 34 23.89 12.54 -20.52
N GLY A 35 23.14 13.55 -20.08
CA GLY A 35 21.92 14.05 -20.70
C GLY A 35 20.66 13.91 -19.83
N PRO A 36 19.80 14.94 -19.73
CA PRO A 36 18.52 14.84 -19.03
C PRO A 36 17.50 14.13 -19.92
N GLN A 37 17.47 12.80 -19.86
CA GLN A 37 16.39 12.01 -20.47
C GLN A 37 15.17 12.10 -19.56
N ARG A 38 14.31 13.11 -19.76
CA ARG A 38 12.94 13.09 -19.22
C ARG A 38 12.29 11.79 -19.70
N PRO A 39 11.77 10.93 -18.80
CA PRO A 39 11.00 9.78 -19.21
C PRO A 39 9.83 10.25 -20.10
N PRO A 40 9.56 9.59 -21.24
CA PRO A 40 8.36 9.86 -22.02
C PRO A 40 7.11 9.71 -21.13
N PHE A 41 6.13 10.61 -21.26
CA PHE A 41 4.87 10.61 -20.48
C PHE A 41 4.17 9.25 -20.44
N PHE A 42 4.40 8.39 -21.44
CA PHE A 42 3.83 7.05 -21.55
C PHE A 42 4.37 6.06 -20.50
N ALA A 43 5.55 6.32 -19.91
CA ALA A 43 6.14 5.45 -18.88
C ALA A 43 5.47 5.58 -17.50
N GLN A 44 4.55 6.54 -17.32
CA GLN A 44 3.73 6.69 -16.11
C GLN A 44 2.40 5.92 -16.18
N MET A 45 2.01 5.41 -17.34
CA MET A 45 0.86 4.50 -17.43
C MET A 45 1.33 3.11 -16.99
N ARG A 46 1.25 2.85 -15.69
CA ARG A 46 1.21 1.46 -15.21
C ARG A 46 0.15 0.75 -16.04
N PRO A 47 0.46 -0.40 -16.67
CA PRO A 47 -0.57 -1.22 -17.25
C PRO A 47 -1.55 -1.54 -16.12
N MET A 48 -2.75 -0.99 -16.21
CA MET A 48 -3.92 -1.52 -15.53
C MET A 48 -4.15 -2.88 -16.21
N MET A 49 -3.39 -3.88 -15.77
CA MET A 49 -3.56 -5.26 -16.19
C MET A 49 -5.03 -5.58 -15.98
N PRO A 50 -5.78 -6.02 -17.00
CA PRO A 50 -7.06 -6.65 -16.76
C PRO A 50 -6.70 -7.93 -16.00
N ARG A 51 -6.83 -7.87 -14.68
CA ARG A 51 -6.78 -9.07 -13.87
C ARG A 51 -7.94 -9.91 -14.37
N ALA A 52 -7.66 -11.10 -14.90
CA ALA A 52 -8.68 -12.13 -15.02
C ALA A 52 -9.45 -12.18 -13.68
N PRO A 53 -10.78 -12.37 -13.66
CA PRO A 53 -11.52 -12.44 -12.40
C PRO A 53 -11.08 -13.70 -11.64
N GLY A 54 -9.95 -13.60 -10.94
CA GLY A 54 -9.24 -14.70 -10.32
C GLY A 54 -9.65 -14.89 -8.86
N SER A 55 -10.33 -13.91 -8.28
CA SER A 55 -10.84 -13.96 -6.91
C SER A 55 -12.30 -13.52 -6.83
N PHE A 56 -13.06 -14.12 -5.89
CA PHE A 56 -14.44 -13.72 -5.59
C PHE A 56 -14.58 -12.22 -5.34
N LYS A 57 -13.56 -11.58 -4.74
CA LYS A 57 -13.49 -10.13 -4.59
C LYS A 57 -13.62 -9.38 -5.93
N GLU A 58 -12.99 -9.86 -6.99
CA GLU A 58 -13.02 -9.21 -8.30
C GLU A 58 -14.39 -9.34 -8.96
N LEU A 59 -15.08 -10.48 -8.77
CA LEU A 59 -16.47 -10.63 -9.20
C LEU A 59 -17.39 -9.64 -8.47
N VAL A 60 -17.22 -9.48 -7.16
CA VAL A 60 -17.96 -8.50 -6.36
C VAL A 60 -17.69 -7.08 -6.86
N GLU A 61 -16.42 -6.74 -7.10
CA GLU A 61 -16.00 -5.44 -7.61
C GLU A 61 -16.58 -5.15 -9.00
N GLN A 62 -16.54 -6.12 -9.92
CA GLN A 62 -17.10 -5.98 -11.27
C GLN A 62 -18.62 -5.79 -11.23
N ARG A 63 -19.34 -6.55 -10.39
CA ARG A 63 -20.78 -6.40 -10.23
C ARG A 63 -21.17 -5.10 -9.57
N ALA A 64 -20.40 -4.64 -8.58
CA ALA A 64 -20.59 -3.33 -7.98
C ALA A 64 -20.38 -2.23 -9.02
N ALA A 65 -19.32 -2.31 -9.82
CA ALA A 65 -19.02 -1.35 -10.87
C ALA A 65 -20.10 -1.28 -11.97
N ASP A 66 -20.66 -2.43 -12.37
CA ASP A 66 -21.76 -2.52 -13.34
C ASP A 66 -23.01 -1.75 -12.89
N LEU A 67 -23.33 -1.79 -11.59
CA LEU A 67 -24.44 -1.06 -11.00
C LEU A 67 -24.08 0.36 -10.52
N GLY A 68 -22.83 0.81 -10.71
CA GLY A 68 -22.36 2.09 -10.20
C GLY A 68 -22.23 2.17 -8.68
N VAL A 69 -22.15 1.02 -8.00
CA VAL A 69 -21.95 0.92 -6.55
C VAL A 69 -20.47 1.01 -6.22
N PRO A 70 -20.04 1.94 -5.34
CA PRO A 70 -18.63 2.05 -4.97
C PRO A 70 -18.21 0.86 -4.11
N PHE A 71 -17.15 0.17 -4.54
CA PHE A 71 -16.47 -0.89 -3.80
C PHE A 71 -15.04 -0.48 -3.46
N VAL A 72 -14.84 0.11 -2.27
CA VAL A 72 -13.54 0.70 -1.89
C VAL A 72 -13.07 0.21 -0.52
N PRO A 73 -11.79 -0.12 -0.32
CA PRO A 73 -11.28 -0.57 0.97
C PRO A 73 -11.37 0.55 2.02
N GLN A 74 -11.70 0.18 3.26
CA GLN A 74 -11.73 1.09 4.41
C GLN A 74 -10.33 1.13 5.03
N PRO A 75 -9.60 2.25 4.93
CA PRO A 75 -8.27 2.34 5.51
C PRO A 75 -8.33 2.11 7.02
N ASN A 76 -7.34 1.39 7.55
CA ASN A 76 -7.20 1.10 8.97
C ASN A 76 -8.35 0.30 9.61
N ARG A 77 -9.19 -0.37 8.80
CA ARG A 77 -10.28 -1.22 9.29
C ARG A 77 -10.14 -2.66 8.80
N PHE A 78 -10.04 -3.56 9.76
CA PHE A 78 -9.88 -4.99 9.51
C PHE A 78 -10.82 -5.80 10.40
N ARG A 79 -11.38 -6.89 9.85
CA ARG A 79 -12.08 -7.92 10.61
C ARG A 79 -11.49 -9.28 10.34
N GLU A 80 -11.20 -10.01 11.42
CA GLU A 80 -10.60 -11.35 11.34
C GLU A 80 -9.28 -11.36 10.55
N GLY A 81 -8.52 -10.25 10.59
CA GLY A 81 -7.31 -10.07 9.79
C GLY A 81 -7.57 -9.72 8.31
N LYS A 82 -8.82 -9.59 7.89
CA LYS A 82 -9.24 -9.26 6.52
C LYS A 82 -9.64 -7.79 6.40
N PRO A 83 -9.31 -7.11 5.30
CA PRO A 83 -9.71 -5.72 5.09
C PRO A 83 -11.23 -5.62 4.97
N VAL A 84 -11.79 -4.57 5.57
CA VAL A 84 -13.19 -4.19 5.37
C VAL A 84 -13.28 -3.26 4.16
N PHE A 85 -14.34 -3.39 3.37
CA PHE A 85 -14.65 -2.60 2.18
C PHE A 85 -15.96 -1.84 2.41
N TRP A 86 -16.07 -0.66 1.82
CA TRP A 86 -17.33 0.01 1.57
C TRP A 86 -17.98 -0.61 0.35
N PHE A 87 -19.24 -1.00 0.47
CA PHE A 87 -20.11 -1.38 -0.62
C PHE A 87 -21.32 -0.45 -0.60
N GLY A 88 -21.26 0.62 -1.40
CA GLY A 88 -22.24 1.70 -1.31
C GLY A 88 -22.21 2.37 0.07
N LYS A 89 -23.26 2.15 0.87
CA LYS A 89 -23.40 2.68 2.24
C LYS A 89 -23.12 1.62 3.32
N VAL A 90 -22.92 0.36 2.93
CA VAL A 90 -22.75 -0.77 3.85
C VAL A 90 -21.26 -1.11 3.97
N SER A 91 -20.83 -1.46 5.17
CA SER A 91 -19.48 -2.00 5.38
C SER A 91 -19.51 -3.51 5.20
N VAL A 92 -18.62 -4.05 4.38
CA VAL A 92 -18.57 -5.48 4.08
C VAL A 92 -17.15 -6.03 4.18
N TYR A 93 -16.97 -7.28 4.57
CA TYR A 93 -15.70 -7.99 4.36
C TYR A 93 -15.96 -9.30 3.65
N ILE A 94 -14.90 -9.88 3.09
CA ILE A 94 -14.98 -11.10 2.29
C ILE A 94 -14.16 -12.19 2.96
N ASP A 95 -14.78 -13.34 3.20
CA ASP A 95 -14.15 -14.53 3.76
C ASP A 95 -14.34 -15.73 2.82
N GLN A 96 -13.24 -16.22 2.24
CA GLN A 96 -13.15 -17.31 1.26
C GLN A 96 -14.04 -17.11 0.00
N ASN A 97 -15.36 -17.14 0.13
CA ASN A 97 -16.35 -16.85 -0.91
C ASN A 97 -17.67 -16.28 -0.34
N VAL A 98 -17.67 -15.81 0.91
CA VAL A 98 -18.85 -15.28 1.60
C VAL A 98 -18.63 -13.79 1.88
N ILE A 99 -19.64 -12.97 1.58
CA ILE A 99 -19.63 -11.56 1.95
C ILE A 99 -20.31 -11.44 3.30
N PHE A 100 -19.66 -10.76 4.23
CA PHE A 100 -20.24 -10.43 5.52
C PHE A 100 -20.55 -8.94 5.54
N ALA A 101 -21.81 -8.59 5.70
CA ALA A 101 -22.26 -7.21 5.77
C ALA A 101 -22.48 -6.80 7.23
N LEU A 102 -22.09 -5.57 7.57
CA LEU A 102 -22.37 -4.99 8.86
C LEU A 102 -23.81 -4.48 8.89
N ASN A 103 -24.64 -5.12 9.71
CA ASN A 103 -25.99 -4.64 9.99
C ASN A 103 -25.91 -3.44 10.94
N LEU A 104 -26.32 -2.25 10.49
CA LEU A 104 -26.25 -1.02 11.28
C LEU A 104 -27.24 -0.98 12.45
N GLY A 105 -28.33 -1.77 12.39
CA GLY A 105 -29.34 -1.83 13.45
C GLY A 105 -28.90 -2.66 14.65
N THR A 106 -28.28 -3.81 14.40
CA THR A 106 -27.83 -4.75 15.43
C THR A 106 -26.32 -4.66 15.70
N ASN A 107 -25.58 -3.95 14.85
CA ASN A 107 -24.11 -3.86 14.85
C ASN A 107 -23.42 -5.25 14.76
N THR A 108 -24.08 -6.22 14.12
CA THR A 108 -23.59 -7.58 13.90
C THR A 108 -23.14 -7.77 12.45
N TRP A 109 -22.18 -8.66 12.23
CA TRP A 109 -21.76 -9.07 10.90
C TRP A 109 -22.56 -10.29 10.48
N GLU A 110 -23.30 -10.17 9.39
CA GLU A 110 -24.18 -11.23 8.91
C GLU A 110 -23.75 -11.66 7.51
N PRO A 111 -23.73 -12.99 7.22
CA PRO A 111 -23.43 -13.47 5.89
C PRO A 111 -24.53 -13.00 4.93
N MET A 112 -24.12 -12.37 3.85
CA MET A 112 -25.00 -11.81 2.84
C MET A 112 -24.56 -12.27 1.45
N GLY A 113 -25.51 -12.70 0.63
CA GLY A 113 -25.25 -13.02 -0.77
C GLY A 113 -24.96 -11.75 -1.57
N LEU A 114 -24.11 -11.85 -2.59
CA LEU A 114 -23.83 -10.75 -3.51
C LEU A 114 -25.11 -10.21 -4.15
N ASP A 115 -25.98 -11.10 -4.64
CA ASP A 115 -27.24 -10.72 -5.28
C ASP A 115 -28.15 -9.90 -4.34
N HIS A 116 -28.30 -10.35 -3.10
CA HIS A 116 -29.07 -9.63 -2.10
C HIS A 116 -28.43 -8.28 -1.75
N LEU A 117 -27.10 -8.22 -1.60
CA LEU A 117 -26.39 -6.97 -1.33
C LEU A 117 -26.57 -5.95 -2.47
N LEU A 118 -26.59 -6.41 -3.72
CA LEU A 118 -26.84 -5.57 -4.89
C LEU A 118 -28.27 -5.02 -4.87
N GLN A 119 -29.27 -5.87 -4.60
CA GLN A 119 -30.68 -5.46 -4.49
C GLN A 119 -30.91 -4.39 -3.42
N VAL A 120 -30.23 -4.52 -2.27
CA VAL A 120 -30.37 -3.56 -1.15
C VAL A 120 -29.67 -2.21 -1.45
N CYS A 121 -28.74 -2.19 -2.43
CA CYS A 121 -27.96 -1.01 -2.79
C CYS A 121 -28.46 -0.27 -4.04
N GLN A 122 -29.34 -0.87 -4.83
CA GLN A 122 -30.04 -0.22 -5.95
C GLN A 122 -31.00 0.88 -5.45
#